data_AF-A0A0B7KAL2-F1
#
_entry.id   AF-A0A0B7KAL2-F1
#
_cell.length_a   1.000
_cell.length_b   1.000
_cell.length_c   1.000
_cell.angle_alpha   90.00
_cell.angle_beta   90.00
_cell.angle_gamma   90.00
#
_symmetry.space_group_name_H-M   'P 1'
#
loop_
_entity.id
_entity.type
_entity.pdbx_description
1 polymer ?
#
loop_
_entity_poly.entity_id
_entity_poly.type
_entity_poly.pdbx_seq_one_letter_code
_entity_poly.pdbx_strand_id
1 'polypeptide(L)'
;MVSSIHSPLGDCHAKVIDGIYLETPNWPLEDPVEAMLFQNYVHDLAPLFDLCDSDRHFATVVPRRAALCPPLMNAILAASAKRLRRVSNFDSYIGDKYHQNCLKTLIPALSSLAAVMDENLLTTIVILRFMEELDVPCRSTEMTSESHLVGTRVFIAAQEKMSDFSGLRRAAFLVALRQEIHMAFIQGRVVHPNFDLDMISRLVVPDSTGCDYANLIILHCASCIRYCYGSEEQSIATWEELRERQDRIWIERPWIFHPMHVNENSGVFPEIVYLNDAIVTGMLHYYLVEVLLAAHNPKVPRLGPGQAKSFRETNEHIKKSVLTICGIAESNDRTQASYAYVCLAITMAGDRFTDLEHQDAIINILVKADIRFAWPTGPIQRHLLEGWGREVSPDLVSEQPQVENKDDQQHVELADSIASAIAMLHD
;
A
#
# COMPACT_ATOMS: atom_id res chain seq x y z
N MET A 1 19.08 48.38 22.17
CA MET A 1 19.70 47.04 22.17
C MET A 1 18.69 46.08 22.76
N VAL A 2 17.85 45.46 21.92
CA VAL A 2 16.98 44.37 22.33
C VAL A 2 17.72 43.11 21.93
N SER A 3 18.29 42.40 22.91
CA SER A 3 18.95 41.12 22.68
C SER A 3 17.88 40.09 22.36
N SER A 4 17.89 39.60 21.12
CA SER A 4 17.11 38.43 20.73
C SER A 4 17.55 37.24 21.57
N ILE A 5 16.64 36.72 22.39
CA ILE A 5 16.82 35.44 23.07
C ILE A 5 16.64 34.38 21.98
N HIS A 6 17.75 33.85 21.45
CA HIS A 6 17.73 32.60 20.69
C HIS A 6 17.33 31.48 21.64
N SER A 7 16.26 30.76 21.31
CA SER A 7 15.86 29.55 22.01
C SER A 7 16.91 28.45 21.75
N PRO A 8 17.57 27.89 22.76
CA PRO A 8 18.61 26.86 22.58
C PRO A 8 18.06 25.54 22.00
N LEU A 9 16.73 25.36 22.02
CA LEU A 9 16.06 24.16 21.51
C LEU A 9 16.01 24.17 19.98
N GLY A 10 15.76 25.33 19.35
CA GLY A 10 15.71 25.45 17.88
C GLY A 10 17.04 25.13 17.19
N ASP A 11 18.16 25.54 17.80
CA ASP A 11 19.52 25.27 17.29
C ASP A 11 19.97 23.81 17.46
N CYS A 12 19.37 23.05 18.39
CA CYS A 12 19.68 21.65 18.59
C CYS A 12 18.96 20.76 17.54
N HIS A 13 17.71 21.09 17.22
CA HIS A 13 16.91 20.35 16.24
C HIS A 13 17.41 20.48 14.80
N ALA A 14 17.89 21.67 14.39
CA ALA A 14 18.50 21.88 13.08
C ALA A 14 19.80 21.09 12.90
N LYS A 15 20.64 21.01 13.95
CA LYS A 15 21.91 20.26 13.94
C LYS A 15 21.73 18.76 13.78
N VAL A 16 20.62 18.17 14.24
CA VAL A 16 20.35 16.74 14.09
C VAL A 16 20.07 16.39 12.63
N ILE A 17 19.32 17.25 11.92
CA ILE A 17 19.09 17.08 10.47
C ILE A 17 20.40 17.29 9.71
N ASP A 18 21.17 18.34 10.03
CA ASP A 18 22.44 18.63 9.36
C ASP A 18 23.45 17.46 9.46
N GLY A 19 23.38 16.65 10.53
CA GLY A 19 24.20 15.46 10.69
C GLY A 19 23.76 14.22 9.88
N ILE A 20 22.55 14.23 9.32
CA ILE A 20 22.01 13.13 8.51
C ILE A 20 22.42 13.29 7.03
N TYR A 21 22.45 14.53 6.54
CA TYR A 21 22.71 14.82 5.13
C TYR A 21 24.20 14.94 4.83
N LEU A 22 24.58 14.57 3.61
CA LEU A 22 25.92 14.79 3.10
C LEU A 22 26.08 16.22 2.58
N GLU A 23 27.24 16.82 2.82
CA GLU A 23 27.57 18.15 2.24
C GLU A 23 27.75 18.09 0.72
N THR A 24 28.19 16.94 0.20
CA THR A 24 28.37 16.69 -1.24
C THR A 24 27.63 15.42 -1.64
N PRO A 25 27.04 15.39 -2.85
CA PRO A 25 26.30 14.22 -3.31
C PRO A 25 27.24 13.03 -3.46
N ASN A 26 26.81 11.85 -2.97
CA ASN A 26 27.45 10.58 -3.24
C ASN A 26 27.23 10.18 -4.71
N TRP A 27 28.07 10.72 -5.58
CA TRP A 27 27.98 10.53 -7.03
C TRP A 27 29.33 10.75 -7.72
N PRO A 28 29.74 9.92 -8.70
CA PRO A 28 29.07 8.71 -9.20
C PRO A 28 29.08 7.56 -8.18
N LEU A 29 28.14 6.62 -8.29
CA LEU A 29 28.17 5.38 -7.50
C LEU A 29 29.34 4.51 -8.00
N GLU A 30 30.28 4.21 -7.10
CA GLU A 30 31.49 3.44 -7.43
C GLU A 30 31.26 1.92 -7.44
N ASP A 31 30.38 1.43 -6.57
CA ASP A 31 30.03 0.01 -6.51
C ASP A 31 29.05 -0.36 -7.65
N PRO A 32 29.44 -1.28 -8.55
CA PRO A 32 28.56 -1.76 -9.61
C PRO A 32 27.24 -2.35 -9.10
N VAL A 33 27.24 -2.97 -7.91
CA VAL A 33 26.02 -3.54 -7.31
C VAL A 33 25.08 -2.41 -6.87
N GLU A 34 25.60 -1.37 -6.23
CA GLU A 34 24.80 -0.19 -5.86
C GLU A 34 24.21 0.48 -7.08
N ALA A 35 25.00 0.66 -8.15
CA ALA A 35 24.52 1.23 -9.40
C ALA A 35 23.40 0.40 -10.04
N MET A 36 23.51 -0.94 -10.05
CA MET A 36 22.48 -1.84 -10.55
C MET A 36 21.20 -1.79 -9.71
N LEU A 37 21.32 -1.83 -8.37
CA LEU A 37 20.17 -1.74 -7.46
C LEU A 37 19.46 -0.38 -7.60
N PHE A 38 20.23 0.71 -7.67
CA PHE A 38 19.69 2.04 -7.88
C PHE A 38 18.97 2.16 -9.24
N GLN A 39 19.52 1.55 -10.29
CA GLN A 39 18.87 1.48 -11.60
C GLN A 39 17.55 0.69 -11.54
N ASN A 40 17.54 -0.48 -10.88
CA ASN A 40 16.33 -1.28 -10.68
C ASN A 40 15.26 -0.49 -9.90
N TYR A 41 15.65 0.29 -8.89
CA TYR A 41 14.70 1.16 -8.21
C TYR A 41 14.00 2.12 -9.17
N VAL A 42 14.76 2.87 -9.97
CA VAL A 42 14.24 3.90 -10.87
C VAL A 42 13.31 3.30 -11.94
N HIS A 43 13.66 2.15 -12.48
CA HIS A 43 12.90 1.55 -13.59
C HIS A 43 11.72 0.70 -13.13
N ASP A 44 11.87 -0.05 -12.03
CA ASP A 44 10.92 -1.09 -11.68
C ASP A 44 10.14 -0.77 -10.40
N LEU A 45 10.76 -0.21 -9.37
CA LEU A 45 10.11 0.05 -8.06
C LEU A 45 9.42 1.40 -7.99
N ALA A 46 10.09 2.47 -8.39
CA ALA A 46 9.55 3.83 -8.35
C ALA A 46 8.16 3.94 -9.01
N PRO A 47 7.90 3.33 -10.19
CA PRO A 47 6.56 3.33 -10.79
C PRO A 47 5.46 2.72 -9.92
N LEU A 48 5.77 1.78 -9.02
CA LEU A 48 4.79 1.18 -8.11
C LEU A 48 4.34 2.17 -7.03
N PHE A 49 5.19 3.13 -6.68
CA PHE A 49 4.84 4.21 -5.76
C PHE A 49 4.10 5.34 -6.49
N ASP A 50 4.45 5.60 -7.75
CA ASP A 50 3.94 6.72 -8.55
C ASP A 50 2.58 6.46 -9.25
N LEU A 51 1.88 5.34 -8.97
CA LEU A 51 0.65 4.93 -9.68
C LEU A 51 -0.42 6.03 -9.81
N CYS A 52 -0.55 6.89 -8.79
CA CYS A 52 -1.50 8.00 -8.78
C CYS A 52 -0.77 9.32 -8.47
N ASP A 53 0.44 9.49 -9.01
CA ASP A 53 1.26 10.70 -8.91
C ASP A 53 1.68 11.17 -10.31
N SER A 54 1.08 12.27 -10.77
CA SER A 54 1.31 12.82 -12.12
C SER A 54 2.73 13.33 -12.34
N ASP A 55 3.40 13.78 -11.28
CA ASP A 55 4.78 14.29 -11.31
C ASP A 55 5.83 13.19 -11.08
N ARG A 56 5.38 11.98 -10.74
CA ARG A 56 6.21 10.79 -10.54
C ARG A 56 7.37 11.04 -9.57
N HIS A 57 7.06 11.54 -8.38
CA HIS A 57 8.06 12.02 -7.43
C HIS A 57 9.03 10.92 -6.99
N PHE A 58 8.59 9.66 -6.88
CA PHE A 58 9.46 8.54 -6.53
C PHE A 58 10.44 8.20 -7.66
N ALA A 59 10.05 8.38 -8.93
CA ALA A 59 10.95 8.14 -10.06
C ALA A 59 11.85 9.34 -10.38
N THR A 60 11.42 10.57 -10.09
CA THR A 60 12.10 11.79 -10.59
C THR A 60 12.80 12.61 -9.50
N VAL A 61 12.26 12.65 -8.28
CA VAL A 61 12.76 13.47 -7.17
C VAL A 61 13.59 12.62 -6.20
N VAL A 62 13.05 11.48 -5.79
CA VAL A 62 13.67 10.59 -4.79
C VAL A 62 15.10 10.15 -5.16
N PRO A 63 15.40 9.71 -6.41
CA PRO A 63 16.76 9.30 -6.77
C PRO A 63 17.77 10.45 -6.64
N ARG A 64 17.37 11.67 -7.01
CA ARG A 64 18.23 12.86 -6.92
C ARG A 64 18.53 13.21 -5.45
N ARG A 65 17.55 13.04 -4.57
CA ARG A 65 17.71 13.33 -3.14
C ARG A 65 18.45 12.24 -2.38
N ALA A 66 18.32 11.00 -2.81
CA ALA A 66 19.08 9.88 -2.26
C ALA A 66 20.60 10.11 -2.32
N ALA A 67 21.10 10.79 -3.36
CA ALA A 67 22.51 11.16 -3.46
C ALA A 67 23.02 12.00 -2.28
N LEU A 68 22.14 12.76 -1.59
CA LEU A 68 22.49 13.60 -0.44
C LEU A 68 21.97 13.04 0.90
N CYS A 69 21.08 12.05 0.86
CA CYS A 69 20.38 11.51 2.03
C CYS A 69 20.71 10.01 2.18
N PRO A 70 21.71 9.64 3.01
CA PRO A 70 22.12 8.26 3.20
C PRO A 70 21.00 7.30 3.65
N PRO A 71 20.08 7.65 4.57
CA PRO A 71 18.95 6.77 4.91
C PRO A 71 18.08 6.45 3.68
N LEU A 72 17.78 7.45 2.87
CA LEU A 72 16.97 7.29 1.67
C LEU A 72 17.69 6.43 0.62
N MET A 73 19.00 6.63 0.42
CA MET A 73 19.82 5.77 -0.44
C MET A 73 19.77 4.32 0.04
N ASN A 74 20.03 4.08 1.32
CA ASN A 74 20.01 2.73 1.89
C ASN A 74 18.63 2.07 1.74
N ALA A 75 17.53 2.79 1.95
CA ALA A 75 16.18 2.24 1.76
C ALA A 75 15.89 1.87 0.30
N ILE A 76 16.31 2.70 -0.66
CA ILE A 76 16.20 2.41 -2.10
C ILE A 76 16.95 1.13 -2.47
N LEU A 77 18.20 1.00 -2.02
CA LEU A 77 19.04 -0.16 -2.31
C LEU A 77 18.49 -1.43 -1.64
N ALA A 78 18.07 -1.33 -0.38
CA ALA A 78 17.45 -2.43 0.36
C ALA A 78 16.17 -2.94 -0.33
N ALA A 79 15.27 -2.04 -0.72
CA ALA A 79 14.01 -2.41 -1.37
C ALA A 79 14.24 -3.08 -2.74
N SER A 80 15.22 -2.59 -3.50
CA SER A 80 15.62 -3.18 -4.79
C SER A 80 16.19 -4.58 -4.62
N ALA A 81 17.13 -4.75 -3.68
CA ALA A 81 17.74 -6.04 -3.38
C ALA A 81 16.68 -7.06 -2.94
N LYS A 82 15.74 -6.64 -2.09
CA LYS A 82 14.65 -7.48 -1.59
C LYS A 82 13.71 -7.95 -2.69
N ARG A 83 13.31 -7.06 -3.60
CA ARG A 83 12.49 -7.44 -4.75
C ARG A 83 13.24 -8.39 -5.68
N LEU A 84 14.51 -8.09 -5.99
CA LEU A 84 15.34 -8.93 -6.85
C LEU A 84 15.52 -10.32 -6.27
N ARG A 85 15.64 -10.48 -4.94
CA ARG A 85 15.69 -11.79 -4.27
C ARG A 85 14.46 -12.65 -4.55
N ARG A 86 13.28 -12.05 -4.75
CA ARG A 86 12.06 -12.80 -5.04
C ARG A 86 11.93 -13.19 -6.51
N VAL A 87 12.40 -12.34 -7.42
CA VAL A 87 12.29 -12.57 -8.88
C VAL A 87 13.52 -13.31 -9.45
N SER A 88 14.64 -13.28 -8.73
CA SER A 88 15.93 -13.84 -9.13
C SER A 88 16.72 -14.36 -7.93
N ASN A 89 17.76 -15.16 -8.15
CA ASN A 89 18.63 -15.69 -7.08
C ASN A 89 19.62 -14.63 -6.54
N PHE A 90 19.12 -13.44 -6.18
CA PHE A 90 19.92 -12.36 -5.62
C PHE A 90 20.24 -12.60 -4.14
N ASP A 91 21.43 -12.18 -3.71
CA ASP A 91 21.94 -12.41 -2.35
C ASP A 91 21.14 -11.61 -1.31
N SER A 92 20.55 -12.32 -0.32
CA SER A 92 19.77 -11.71 0.75
C SER A 92 20.62 -10.81 1.65
N TYR A 93 21.89 -11.16 1.85
CA TYR A 93 22.79 -10.44 2.76
C TYR A 93 22.98 -8.97 2.35
N ILE A 94 22.95 -8.69 1.04
CA ILE A 94 23.11 -7.34 0.50
C ILE A 94 21.93 -6.46 0.92
N GLY A 95 20.70 -6.96 0.78
CA GLY A 95 19.49 -6.24 1.18
C GLY A 95 19.48 -5.96 2.68
N ASP A 96 19.78 -6.98 3.49
CA ASP A 96 19.79 -6.88 4.96
C ASP A 96 20.82 -5.86 5.44
N LYS A 97 22.01 -5.82 4.81
CA LYS A 97 23.05 -4.84 5.11
C LYS A 97 22.54 -3.41 4.91
N TYR A 98 21.93 -3.10 3.76
CA TYR A 98 21.41 -1.76 3.49
C TYR A 98 20.23 -1.42 4.40
N HIS A 99 19.35 -2.38 4.67
CA HIS A 99 18.25 -2.20 5.61
C HIS A 99 18.78 -1.81 7.01
N GLN A 100 19.71 -2.59 7.56
CA GLN A 100 20.32 -2.30 8.86
C GLN A 100 21.04 -0.97 8.90
N ASN A 101 21.76 -0.60 7.83
CA ASN A 101 22.42 0.70 7.75
C ASN A 101 21.41 1.86 7.73
N CYS A 102 20.27 1.68 7.06
CA CYS A 102 19.18 2.65 7.10
C CYS A 102 18.65 2.82 8.53
N LEU A 103 18.37 1.72 9.24
CA LEU A 103 17.80 1.76 10.60
C LEU A 103 18.76 2.39 11.61
N LYS A 104 20.07 2.10 11.52
CA LYS A 104 21.09 2.69 12.40
C LYS A 104 21.11 4.22 12.37
N THR A 105 20.80 4.82 11.22
CA THR A 105 20.71 6.28 11.08
C THR A 105 19.31 6.80 11.37
N LEU A 106 18.28 6.06 10.95
CA LEU A 106 16.89 6.49 11.07
C LEU A 106 16.41 6.47 12.53
N ILE A 107 16.63 5.38 13.28
CA ILE A 107 16.11 5.21 14.66
C ILE A 107 16.52 6.39 15.57
N PRO A 108 17.81 6.78 15.65
CA PRO A 108 18.20 7.92 16.49
C PRO A 108 17.62 9.26 16.01
N ALA A 109 17.39 9.42 14.71
CA ALA A 109 16.83 10.64 14.14
C ALA A 109 15.36 10.83 14.56
N LEU A 110 14.60 9.75 14.78
CA LEU A 110 13.18 9.82 15.10
C LEU A 110 12.87 10.50 16.43
N SER A 111 13.83 10.58 17.35
CA SER A 111 13.68 11.30 18.62
C SER A 111 13.65 12.84 18.46
N SER A 112 13.81 13.38 17.24
CA SER A 112 13.76 14.82 16.96
C SER A 112 12.54 15.17 16.11
N LEU A 113 11.73 16.14 16.58
CA LEU A 113 10.57 16.65 15.85
C LEU A 113 10.93 17.13 14.43
N ALA A 114 12.07 17.78 14.27
CA ALA A 114 12.50 18.28 12.97
C ALA A 114 12.74 17.14 11.97
N ALA A 115 13.26 15.99 12.42
CA ALA A 115 13.45 14.81 11.59
C ALA A 115 12.12 14.13 11.23
N VAL A 116 11.14 14.12 12.16
CA VAL A 116 9.77 13.63 11.87
C VAL A 116 9.07 14.51 10.82
N MET A 117 9.44 15.80 10.78
CA MET A 117 8.98 16.72 9.76
C MET A 117 9.81 16.69 8.47
N ASP A 118 10.82 15.83 8.32
CA ASP A 118 11.63 15.72 7.10
C ASP A 118 10.95 14.80 6.06
N GLU A 119 10.79 15.30 4.83
CA GLU A 119 10.10 14.54 3.77
C GLU A 119 10.94 13.42 3.15
N ASN A 120 12.26 13.50 3.20
CA ASN A 120 13.13 12.42 2.74
C ASN A 120 13.09 11.27 3.74
N LEU A 121 13.01 11.56 5.05
CA LEU A 121 12.83 10.55 6.09
C LEU A 121 11.43 9.92 6.05
N LEU A 122 10.37 10.70 5.82
CA LEU A 122 9.03 10.15 5.54
C LEU A 122 9.07 9.19 4.33
N THR A 123 9.69 9.63 3.23
CA THR A 123 9.83 8.80 2.01
C THR A 123 10.64 7.53 2.28
N THR A 124 11.71 7.64 3.08
CA THR A 124 12.52 6.50 3.52
C THR A 124 11.65 5.47 4.22
N ILE A 125 10.83 5.89 5.18
CA ILE A 125 9.91 5.00 5.92
C ILE A 125 8.87 4.36 5.00
N VAL A 126 8.30 5.13 4.07
CA VAL A 126 7.33 4.61 3.08
C VAL A 126 7.95 3.51 2.22
N ILE A 127 9.21 3.67 1.79
CA ILE A 127 9.94 2.64 1.03
C ILE A 127 10.25 1.43 1.93
N LEU A 128 10.67 1.63 3.18
CA LEU A 128 10.91 0.53 4.11
C LEU A 128 9.62 -0.26 4.41
N ARG A 129 8.48 0.42 4.53
CA ARG A 129 7.17 -0.23 4.71
C ARG A 129 6.79 -1.12 3.52
N PHE A 130 7.11 -0.71 2.29
CA PHE A 130 6.91 -1.58 1.13
C PHE A 130 7.72 -2.88 1.22
N MET A 131 8.88 -2.86 1.85
CA MET A 131 9.63 -4.08 2.10
C MET A 131 8.93 -5.01 3.09
N GLU A 132 8.26 -4.48 4.13
CA GLU A 132 7.44 -5.29 5.04
C GLU A 132 6.27 -5.91 4.26
N GLU A 133 5.59 -5.13 3.40
CA GLU A 133 4.47 -5.59 2.57
C GLU A 133 4.83 -6.79 1.68
N LEU A 134 6.04 -6.81 1.15
CA LEU A 134 6.52 -7.96 0.37
C LEU A 134 6.73 -9.21 1.24
N ASP A 135 7.06 -9.05 2.53
CA ASP A 135 7.36 -10.17 3.43
C ASP A 135 6.17 -10.70 4.20
N VAL A 136 5.16 -9.87 4.50
CA VAL A 136 3.96 -10.32 5.20
C VAL A 136 3.23 -11.34 4.33
N PRO A 137 3.21 -12.63 4.70
CA PRO A 137 2.31 -13.58 4.06
C PRO A 137 0.89 -13.03 4.27
N CYS A 138 0.06 -12.96 3.22
CA CYS A 138 -1.27 -12.32 3.25
C CYS A 138 -2.27 -12.87 4.30
N ARG A 139 -1.85 -13.73 5.25
CA ARG A 139 -2.56 -14.07 6.49
C ARG A 139 -1.73 -14.94 7.47
N SER A 140 -0.50 -14.57 7.80
CA SER A 140 0.14 -15.17 8.99
C SER A 140 -0.41 -14.52 10.26
N THR A 141 -0.94 -15.32 11.19
CA THR A 141 -1.27 -14.90 12.55
C THR A 141 -0.03 -14.66 13.42
N GLU A 142 1.16 -14.89 12.86
CA GLU A 142 2.44 -14.56 13.47
C GLU A 142 2.70 -13.07 13.22
N MET A 143 2.65 -12.28 14.30
CA MET A 143 2.98 -10.85 14.32
C MET A 143 4.46 -10.65 13.99
N THR A 144 4.82 -10.70 12.71
CA THR A 144 6.09 -10.11 12.27
C THR A 144 5.98 -8.60 12.45
N SER A 145 6.97 -8.02 13.13
CA SER A 145 6.91 -6.71 13.76
C SER A 145 6.37 -5.59 12.85
N GLU A 146 5.24 -4.99 13.23
CA GLU A 146 4.56 -3.87 12.55
C GLU A 146 5.30 -2.51 12.69
N SER A 147 6.62 -2.54 12.86
CA SER A 147 7.37 -1.35 13.29
C SER A 147 7.35 -0.21 12.28
N HIS A 148 7.47 -0.48 10.96
CA HIS A 148 7.37 0.58 9.95
C HIS A 148 5.94 1.02 9.69
N LEU A 149 4.95 0.13 9.90
CA LEU A 149 3.54 0.50 9.94
C LEU A 149 3.25 1.51 11.06
N VAL A 150 3.75 1.25 12.27
CA VAL A 150 3.69 2.18 13.40
C VAL A 150 4.45 3.46 13.08
N GLY A 151 5.65 3.37 12.50
CA GLY A 151 6.46 4.53 12.10
C GLY A 151 5.78 5.46 11.11
N THR A 152 5.15 4.89 10.08
CA THR A 152 4.40 5.67 9.09
C THR A 152 3.25 6.43 9.75
N ARG A 153 2.52 5.79 10.67
CA ARG A 153 1.40 6.43 11.38
C ARG A 153 1.84 7.60 12.26
N VAL A 154 3.06 7.57 12.80
CA VAL A 154 3.60 8.65 13.61
C VAL A 154 4.07 9.82 12.77
N PHE A 155 4.79 9.54 11.69
CA PHE A 155 5.16 10.59 10.75
C PHE A 155 3.95 11.33 10.20
N ILE A 156 2.84 10.61 10.01
CA ILE A 156 1.58 11.19 9.55
C ILE A 156 0.88 11.98 10.67
N ALA A 157 0.88 11.47 11.91
CA ALA A 157 0.27 12.15 13.05
C ALA A 157 0.97 13.47 13.42
N ALA A 158 2.28 13.54 13.26
CA ALA A 158 3.10 14.69 13.64
C ALA A 158 2.87 15.95 12.77
N GLN A 159 2.02 15.88 11.75
CA GLN A 159 2.00 16.87 10.68
C GLN A 159 0.86 17.86 10.91
N GLU A 160 1.18 19.05 11.41
CA GLU A 160 0.19 20.02 11.89
C GLU A 160 -0.52 20.80 10.77
N LYS A 161 0.10 20.99 9.60
CA LYS A 161 -0.47 21.78 8.48
C LYS A 161 -0.16 21.19 7.11
N MET A 162 -1.17 20.56 6.50
CA MET A 162 -1.06 19.93 5.18
C MET A 162 -1.04 20.92 4.00
N SER A 163 -1.46 22.18 4.20
CA SER A 163 -1.52 23.21 3.15
C SER A 163 -0.16 23.54 2.55
N ASP A 164 0.91 23.38 3.33
CA ASP A 164 2.27 23.79 2.95
C ASP A 164 3.10 22.62 2.43
N PHE A 165 2.47 21.46 2.19
CA PHE A 165 3.19 20.26 1.75
C PHE A 165 3.83 20.47 0.38
N SER A 166 5.10 20.12 0.27
CA SER A 166 5.79 19.95 -1.00
C SER A 166 5.15 18.81 -1.82
N GLY A 167 5.42 18.78 -3.13
CA GLY A 167 4.94 17.70 -4.00
C GLY A 167 5.36 16.30 -3.52
N LEU A 168 6.63 16.13 -3.13
CA LEU A 168 7.15 14.85 -2.63
C LEU A 168 6.42 14.40 -1.35
N ARG A 169 6.19 15.33 -0.42
CA ARG A 169 5.47 15.00 0.83
C ARG A 169 4.05 14.54 0.54
N ARG A 170 3.33 15.23 -0.35
CA ARG A 170 1.98 14.82 -0.78
C ARG A 170 2.00 13.43 -1.40
N ALA A 171 2.95 13.15 -2.30
CA ALA A 171 3.11 11.84 -2.93
C ALA A 171 3.36 10.74 -1.88
N ALA A 172 4.28 10.97 -0.95
CA ALA A 172 4.58 10.01 0.12
C ALA A 172 3.37 9.73 1.03
N PHE A 173 2.57 10.76 1.34
CA PHE A 173 1.32 10.62 2.08
C PHE A 173 0.28 9.76 1.36
N LEU A 174 0.09 9.99 0.05
CA LEU A 174 -0.87 9.24 -0.75
C LEU A 174 -0.44 7.78 -0.92
N VAL A 175 0.86 7.51 -1.04
CA VAL A 175 1.40 6.14 -0.98
C VAL A 175 1.12 5.51 0.38
N ALA A 176 1.45 6.20 1.47
CA ALA A 176 1.23 5.69 2.82
C ALA A 176 -0.25 5.37 3.11
N LEU A 177 -1.18 6.15 2.55
CA LEU A 177 -2.62 5.88 2.63
C LEU A 177 -2.99 4.60 1.87
N ARG A 178 -2.47 4.40 0.63
CA ARG A 178 -2.70 3.16 -0.13
C ARG A 178 -2.18 1.93 0.61
N GLN A 179 -0.99 2.03 1.19
CA GLN A 179 -0.39 1.00 2.04
C GLN A 179 -1.25 0.71 3.29
N GLU A 180 -1.83 1.76 3.91
CA GLU A 180 -2.71 1.60 5.05
C GLU A 180 -4.04 0.95 4.69
N ILE A 181 -4.63 1.31 3.55
CA ILE A 181 -5.82 0.66 2.99
C ILE A 181 -5.55 -0.82 2.74
N HIS A 182 -4.39 -1.15 2.13
CA HIS A 182 -4.01 -2.53 1.89
C HIS A 182 -3.95 -3.35 3.19
N MET A 183 -3.24 -2.84 4.19
CA MET A 183 -3.12 -3.51 5.49
C MET A 183 -4.46 -3.60 6.24
N ALA A 184 -5.29 -2.57 6.14
CA ALA A 184 -6.63 -2.56 6.74
C ALA A 184 -7.52 -3.66 6.15
N PHE A 185 -7.45 -3.92 4.85
CA PHE A 185 -8.14 -5.04 4.21
C PHE A 185 -7.60 -6.40 4.67
N ILE A 186 -6.28 -6.61 4.63
CA ILE A 186 -5.66 -7.89 5.02
C ILE A 186 -6.02 -8.27 6.46
N GLN A 187 -5.98 -7.30 7.37
CA GLN A 187 -6.19 -7.51 8.79
C GLN A 187 -7.66 -7.39 9.22
N GLY A 188 -8.55 -6.95 8.33
CA GLY A 188 -9.97 -6.73 8.65
C GLY A 188 -10.17 -5.66 9.74
N ARG A 189 -9.40 -4.57 9.69
CA ARG A 189 -9.44 -3.48 10.68
C ARG A 189 -9.72 -2.13 10.02
N VAL A 190 -10.10 -1.13 10.82
CA VAL A 190 -10.25 0.24 10.31
C VAL A 190 -8.94 0.84 9.80
N VAL A 191 -9.04 1.75 8.83
CA VAL A 191 -7.95 2.68 8.47
C VAL A 191 -7.66 3.58 9.68
N HIS A 192 -6.41 3.60 10.11
CA HIS A 192 -6.00 4.26 11.35
C HIS A 192 -6.44 5.74 11.41
N PRO A 193 -6.91 6.25 12.57
CA PRO A 193 -7.41 7.63 12.70
C PRO A 193 -6.41 8.73 12.30
N ASN A 194 -5.11 8.50 12.52
CA ASN A 194 -4.05 9.44 12.12
C ASN A 194 -4.09 9.82 10.63
N PHE A 195 -4.64 8.97 9.77
CA PHE A 195 -4.95 9.34 8.39
C PHE A 195 -6.23 10.19 8.36
N ASP A 196 -6.13 11.48 8.64
CA ASP A 196 -7.28 12.38 8.52
C ASP A 196 -7.72 12.47 7.04
N LEU A 197 -8.80 11.77 6.69
CA LEU A 197 -9.28 11.68 5.31
C LEU A 197 -9.82 13.01 4.79
N ASP A 198 -10.32 13.89 5.67
CA ASP A 198 -10.78 15.23 5.28
C ASP A 198 -9.58 16.11 4.94
N MET A 199 -8.51 16.04 5.74
CA MET A 199 -7.25 16.72 5.43
C MET A 199 -6.59 16.17 4.16
N ILE A 200 -6.53 14.84 3.98
CA ILE A 200 -5.93 14.23 2.79
C ILE A 200 -6.77 14.55 1.54
N SER A 201 -8.09 14.68 1.65
CA SER A 201 -8.92 15.10 0.51
C SER A 201 -8.50 16.46 -0.06
N ARG A 202 -8.01 17.37 0.80
CA ARG A 202 -7.46 18.67 0.39
C ARG A 202 -6.09 18.59 -0.28
N LEU A 203 -5.39 17.46 -0.16
CA LEU A 203 -4.12 17.21 -0.85
C LEU A 203 -4.33 16.80 -2.31
N VAL A 204 -5.54 16.36 -2.68
CA VAL A 204 -5.86 15.95 -4.04
C VAL A 204 -6.01 17.20 -4.91
N VAL A 205 -4.99 17.44 -5.73
CA VAL A 205 -4.95 18.58 -6.66
C VAL A 205 -5.49 18.12 -8.02
N PRO A 206 -6.41 18.87 -8.64
CA PRO A 206 -6.93 18.51 -9.97
C PRO A 206 -5.82 18.37 -11.00
N ASP A 207 -5.91 17.33 -11.84
CA ASP A 207 -4.96 17.10 -12.92
C ASP A 207 -5.66 16.63 -14.21
N SER A 208 -4.89 16.49 -15.28
CA SER A 208 -5.38 16.04 -16.59
C SER A 208 -5.10 14.56 -16.89
N THR A 209 -4.38 13.89 -16.00
CA THR A 209 -3.93 12.49 -16.11
C THR A 209 -4.92 11.49 -15.50
N GLY A 210 -5.82 11.97 -14.64
CA GLY A 210 -6.77 11.18 -13.87
C GLY A 210 -6.24 10.71 -12.51
N CYS A 211 -5.05 11.14 -12.08
CA CYS A 211 -4.50 10.77 -10.77
C CYS A 211 -5.33 11.38 -9.64
N ASP A 212 -5.80 12.61 -9.81
CA ASP A 212 -6.73 13.30 -8.91
C ASP A 212 -7.99 12.46 -8.64
N TYR A 213 -8.67 12.05 -9.70
CA TYR A 213 -9.89 11.27 -9.62
C TYR A 213 -9.64 9.88 -9.03
N ALA A 214 -8.53 9.23 -9.41
CA ALA A 214 -8.12 7.96 -8.80
C ALA A 214 -7.90 8.11 -7.28
N ASN A 215 -7.23 9.17 -6.83
CA ASN A 215 -7.02 9.44 -5.41
C ASN A 215 -8.35 9.72 -4.67
N LEU A 216 -9.34 10.35 -5.31
CA LEU A 216 -10.69 10.50 -4.73
C LEU A 216 -11.39 9.15 -4.52
N ILE A 217 -11.23 8.21 -5.44
CA ILE A 217 -11.76 6.84 -5.29
C ILE A 217 -11.05 6.11 -4.15
N ILE A 218 -9.72 6.23 -4.05
CA ILE A 218 -8.91 5.65 -2.97
C ILE A 218 -9.35 6.21 -1.60
N LEU A 219 -9.61 7.51 -1.50
CA LEU A 219 -10.13 8.14 -0.27
C LEU A 219 -11.54 7.64 0.09
N HIS A 220 -12.39 7.45 -0.92
CA HIS A 220 -13.70 6.85 -0.71
C HIS A 220 -13.57 5.41 -0.18
N CYS A 221 -12.63 4.62 -0.73
CA CYS A 221 -12.30 3.30 -0.24
C CYS A 221 -11.90 3.31 1.25
N ALA A 222 -11.02 4.23 1.67
CA ALA A 222 -10.66 4.36 3.08
C ALA A 222 -11.88 4.68 3.98
N SER A 223 -12.80 5.51 3.51
CA SER A 223 -14.03 5.85 4.23
C SER A 223 -14.95 4.63 4.39
N CYS A 224 -15.09 3.82 3.34
CA CYS A 224 -15.87 2.58 3.39
C CYS A 224 -15.26 1.55 4.35
N ILE A 225 -13.94 1.40 4.37
CA ILE A 225 -13.24 0.51 5.32
C ILE A 225 -13.48 0.94 6.76
N ARG A 226 -13.40 2.25 7.07
CA ARG A 226 -13.71 2.78 8.40
C ARG A 226 -15.13 2.46 8.86
N TYR A 227 -16.09 2.53 7.95
CA TYR A 227 -17.47 2.13 8.23
C TYR A 227 -17.60 0.61 8.44
N CYS A 228 -17.06 -0.19 7.52
CA CYS A 228 -17.27 -1.64 7.51
C CYS A 228 -16.56 -2.38 8.65
N TYR A 229 -15.40 -1.90 9.10
CA TYR A 229 -14.64 -2.49 10.21
C TYR A 229 -14.68 -1.65 11.49
N GLY A 230 -15.45 -0.55 11.51
CA GLY A 230 -15.63 0.30 12.68
C GLY A 230 -16.37 -0.39 13.82
N SER A 231 -16.09 0.02 15.05
CA SER A 231 -16.71 -0.51 16.27
C SER A 231 -18.07 0.10 16.60
N GLU A 232 -18.41 1.24 15.99
CA GLU A 232 -19.70 1.91 16.20
C GLU A 232 -20.84 1.16 15.51
N GLU A 233 -22.07 1.31 16.03
CA GLU A 233 -23.24 0.72 15.37
C GLU A 233 -23.35 1.27 13.94
N GLN A 234 -23.20 0.34 12.98
CA GLN A 234 -23.25 0.62 11.56
C GLN A 234 -24.62 1.18 11.16
N SER A 235 -24.72 2.49 11.13
CA SER A 235 -25.93 3.20 10.72
C SER A 235 -26.27 2.89 9.26
N ILE A 236 -27.55 2.60 9.01
CA ILE A 236 -28.07 2.43 7.64
C ILE A 236 -27.90 3.73 6.85
N ALA A 237 -28.07 4.89 7.49
CA ALA A 237 -27.92 6.19 6.84
C ALA A 237 -26.49 6.42 6.35
N THR A 238 -25.47 6.09 7.16
CA THR A 238 -24.07 6.21 6.74
C THR A 238 -23.72 5.24 5.61
N TRP A 239 -24.27 4.02 5.62
CA TRP A 239 -24.11 3.11 4.49
C TRP A 239 -24.74 3.66 3.21
N GLU A 240 -25.94 4.26 3.31
CA GLU A 240 -26.61 4.90 2.18
C GLU A 240 -25.78 6.07 1.63
N GLU A 241 -25.25 6.94 2.48
CA GLU A 241 -24.37 8.04 2.08
C GLU A 241 -23.12 7.55 1.35
N LEU A 242 -22.49 6.48 1.85
CA LEU A 242 -21.32 5.87 1.21
C LEU A 242 -21.70 5.24 -0.14
N ARG A 243 -22.84 4.53 -0.21
CA ARG A 243 -23.33 3.93 -1.45
C ARG A 243 -23.69 4.99 -2.50
N GLU A 244 -24.35 6.07 -2.09
CA GLU A 244 -24.66 7.20 -2.98
C GLU A 244 -23.39 7.88 -3.48
N ARG A 245 -22.36 8.01 -2.63
CA ARG A 245 -21.06 8.54 -3.06
C ARG A 245 -20.39 7.62 -4.08
N GLN A 246 -20.42 6.31 -3.87
CA GLN A 246 -19.95 5.32 -4.84
C GLN A 246 -20.69 5.44 -6.18
N ASP A 247 -22.02 5.61 -6.15
CA ASP A 247 -22.83 5.76 -7.36
C ASP A 247 -22.53 7.09 -8.09
N ARG A 248 -22.32 8.18 -7.35
CA ARG A 248 -21.86 9.46 -7.94
C ARG A 248 -20.49 9.33 -8.59
N ILE A 249 -19.53 8.66 -7.94
CA ILE A 249 -18.23 8.35 -8.56
C ILE A 249 -18.44 7.60 -9.88
N TRP A 250 -19.34 6.63 -9.94
CA TRP A 250 -19.61 5.95 -11.19
C TRP A 250 -20.19 6.88 -12.26
N ILE A 251 -21.21 7.68 -11.91
CA ILE A 251 -21.92 8.54 -12.87
C ILE A 251 -21.06 9.70 -13.37
N GLU A 252 -20.30 10.34 -12.48
CA GLU A 252 -19.53 11.56 -12.72
C GLU A 252 -18.11 11.29 -13.22
N ARG A 253 -17.72 10.02 -13.39
CA ARG A 253 -16.36 9.68 -13.82
C ARG A 253 -16.00 10.38 -15.13
N PRO A 254 -14.79 10.97 -15.24
CA PRO A 254 -14.34 11.55 -16.48
C PRO A 254 -14.28 10.49 -17.60
N TRP A 255 -14.38 10.93 -18.86
CA TRP A 255 -14.38 10.02 -20.02
C TRP A 255 -13.16 9.08 -20.03
N ILE A 256 -12.02 9.52 -19.49
CA ILE A 256 -10.76 8.76 -19.42
C ILE A 256 -10.88 7.52 -18.50
N PHE A 257 -11.83 7.51 -17.56
CA PHE A 257 -12.16 6.37 -16.69
C PHE A 257 -13.10 5.36 -17.36
N HIS A 258 -13.49 5.57 -18.61
CA HIS A 258 -14.15 4.54 -19.40
C HIS A 258 -13.08 3.61 -20.01
N PRO A 259 -13.28 2.28 -20.01
CA PRO A 259 -12.34 1.38 -20.65
C PRO A 259 -12.16 1.73 -22.13
N MET A 260 -10.92 1.65 -22.62
CA MET A 260 -10.62 1.75 -24.05
C MET A 260 -11.16 0.54 -24.82
N HIS A 261 -11.23 -0.61 -24.15
CA HIS A 261 -11.74 -1.86 -24.70
C HIS A 261 -12.43 -2.68 -23.62
N VAL A 262 -13.55 -3.32 -23.97
CA VAL A 262 -14.26 -4.28 -23.13
C VAL A 262 -14.65 -5.50 -23.98
N ASN A 263 -14.29 -6.69 -23.51
CA ASN A 263 -14.77 -7.96 -24.05
C ASN A 263 -15.20 -8.89 -22.90
N GLU A 264 -16.51 -8.95 -22.67
CA GLU A 264 -17.13 -9.76 -21.61
C GLU A 264 -17.11 -11.27 -21.91
N ASN A 265 -16.81 -11.68 -23.16
CA ASN A 265 -16.83 -13.07 -23.59
C ASN A 265 -15.42 -13.67 -23.74
N SER A 266 -14.41 -13.10 -23.07
CA SER A 266 -13.01 -13.51 -23.14
C SER A 266 -12.65 -14.74 -22.30
N GLY A 267 -13.62 -15.30 -21.57
CA GLY A 267 -13.45 -16.47 -20.71
C GLY A 267 -13.98 -16.21 -19.31
N VAL A 268 -13.30 -16.73 -18.29
CA VAL A 268 -13.66 -16.53 -16.87
C VAL A 268 -13.52 -15.07 -16.43
N PHE A 269 -12.43 -14.42 -16.84
CA PHE A 269 -12.18 -13.01 -16.53
C PHE A 269 -12.54 -12.16 -17.74
N PRO A 270 -13.29 -11.05 -17.56
CA PRO A 270 -13.56 -10.12 -18.65
C PRO A 270 -12.29 -9.35 -19.02
N GLU A 271 -12.14 -9.06 -20.31
CA GLU A 271 -11.05 -8.23 -20.81
C GLU A 271 -11.47 -6.76 -20.72
N ILE A 272 -10.77 -5.97 -19.91
CA ILE A 272 -11.09 -4.56 -19.63
C ILE A 272 -9.79 -3.75 -19.63
N VAL A 273 -9.57 -3.00 -20.71
CA VAL A 273 -8.31 -2.27 -20.91
C VAL A 273 -8.52 -0.78 -20.60
N TYR A 274 -7.68 -0.23 -19.73
CA TYR A 274 -7.69 1.19 -19.36
C TYR A 274 -6.45 1.92 -19.88
N LEU A 275 -6.53 3.26 -19.94
CA LEU A 275 -5.51 4.08 -20.58
C LEU A 275 -4.18 4.11 -19.81
N ASN A 276 -4.21 4.15 -18.48
CA ASN A 276 -3.02 4.29 -17.64
C ASN A 276 -3.19 3.65 -16.25
N ASP A 277 -2.07 3.56 -15.53
CA ASP A 277 -1.96 2.91 -14.21
C ASP A 277 -2.81 3.60 -13.12
N ALA A 278 -3.00 4.92 -13.20
CA ALA A 278 -3.81 5.68 -12.26
C ALA A 278 -5.28 5.29 -12.35
N ILE A 279 -5.80 5.19 -13.58
CA ILE A 279 -7.18 4.78 -13.84
C ILE A 279 -7.37 3.32 -13.41
N VAL A 280 -6.44 2.43 -13.77
CA VAL A 280 -6.47 1.03 -13.34
C VAL A 280 -6.55 0.96 -11.80
N THR A 281 -5.67 1.68 -11.11
CA THR A 281 -5.62 1.69 -9.65
C THR A 281 -6.92 2.25 -9.04
N GLY A 282 -7.44 3.36 -9.57
CA GLY A 282 -8.73 3.92 -9.16
C GLY A 282 -9.88 2.93 -9.34
N MET A 283 -9.97 2.28 -10.49
CA MET A 283 -11.03 1.31 -10.78
C MET A 283 -10.93 0.05 -9.92
N LEU A 284 -9.72 -0.44 -9.62
CA LEU A 284 -9.53 -1.55 -8.70
C LEU A 284 -10.05 -1.21 -7.29
N HIS A 285 -9.77 0.00 -6.79
CA HIS A 285 -10.33 0.45 -5.51
C HIS A 285 -11.86 0.61 -5.58
N TYR A 286 -12.41 1.10 -6.69
CA TYR A 286 -13.85 1.18 -6.88
C TYR A 286 -14.52 -0.20 -6.72
N TYR A 287 -14.00 -1.23 -7.39
CA TYR A 287 -14.56 -2.58 -7.29
C TYR A 287 -14.28 -3.26 -5.94
N LEU A 288 -13.18 -2.94 -5.26
CA LEU A 288 -12.98 -3.37 -3.88
C LEU A 288 -14.06 -2.79 -2.95
N VAL A 289 -14.45 -1.53 -3.15
CA VAL A 289 -15.57 -0.91 -2.43
C VAL A 289 -16.90 -1.59 -2.76
N GLU A 290 -17.14 -1.96 -4.02
CA GLU A 290 -18.33 -2.75 -4.41
C GLU A 290 -18.43 -4.05 -3.61
N VAL A 291 -17.34 -4.82 -3.54
CA VAL A 291 -17.27 -6.06 -2.75
C VAL A 291 -17.54 -5.76 -1.28
N LEU A 292 -16.86 -4.76 -0.72
CA LEU A 292 -16.91 -4.43 0.70
C LEU A 292 -18.31 -3.97 1.15
N LEU A 293 -18.92 -3.03 0.43
CA LEU A 293 -20.26 -2.50 0.75
C LEU A 293 -21.37 -3.53 0.53
N ALA A 294 -21.23 -4.40 -0.48
CA ALA A 294 -22.16 -5.50 -0.71
C ALA A 294 -22.12 -6.52 0.44
N ALA A 295 -20.91 -6.86 0.91
CA ALA A 295 -20.74 -7.78 2.03
C ALA A 295 -21.27 -7.22 3.37
N HIS A 296 -21.20 -5.90 3.56
CA HIS A 296 -21.64 -5.21 4.78
C HIS A 296 -22.96 -4.45 4.60
N ASN A 297 -23.84 -4.90 3.70
CA ASN A 297 -25.11 -4.22 3.46
C ASN A 297 -26.11 -4.45 4.62
N PRO A 298 -26.45 -3.41 5.42
CA PRO A 298 -27.31 -3.56 6.59
C PRO A 298 -28.79 -3.77 6.23
N LYS A 299 -29.17 -3.58 4.97
CA LYS A 299 -30.55 -3.75 4.47
C LYS A 299 -30.91 -5.20 4.15
N VAL A 300 -29.93 -6.11 4.13
CA VAL A 300 -30.16 -7.53 3.82
C VAL A 300 -31.04 -8.15 4.92
N PRO A 301 -32.20 -8.76 4.58
CA PRO A 301 -33.05 -9.39 5.58
C PRO A 301 -32.33 -10.49 6.36
N ARG A 302 -32.32 -10.40 7.69
CA ARG A 302 -31.64 -11.40 8.55
C ARG A 302 -32.41 -12.73 8.69
N LEU A 303 -33.70 -12.73 8.41
CA LEU A 303 -34.59 -13.90 8.51
C LEU A 303 -35.70 -13.83 7.45
N GLY A 304 -36.22 -14.99 7.06
CA GLY A 304 -37.41 -15.12 6.22
C GLY A 304 -37.12 -15.46 4.75
N PRO A 305 -38.16 -15.70 3.92
CA PRO A 305 -38.01 -16.21 2.56
C PRO A 305 -37.24 -15.27 1.61
N GLY A 306 -37.22 -13.96 1.90
CA GLY A 306 -36.42 -12.98 1.16
C GLY A 306 -34.92 -13.05 1.43
N GLN A 307 -34.49 -13.63 2.57
CA GLN A 307 -33.09 -13.74 2.96
C GLN A 307 -32.29 -14.57 1.95
N ALA A 308 -32.77 -15.76 1.60
CA ALA A 308 -32.06 -16.65 0.70
C ALA A 308 -31.89 -16.04 -0.71
N LYS A 309 -32.89 -15.27 -1.17
CA LYS A 309 -32.81 -14.55 -2.44
C LYS A 309 -31.78 -13.41 -2.38
N SER A 310 -31.88 -12.55 -1.38
CA SER A 310 -30.97 -11.42 -1.20
C SER A 310 -29.52 -11.88 -1.00
N PHE A 311 -29.30 -12.94 -0.22
CA PHE A 311 -27.97 -13.52 -0.03
C PHE A 311 -27.37 -14.02 -1.35
N ARG A 312 -28.15 -14.70 -2.21
CA ARG A 312 -27.69 -15.13 -3.53
C ARG A 312 -27.36 -13.96 -4.43
N GLU A 313 -28.22 -12.94 -4.50
CA GLU A 313 -27.99 -11.74 -5.32
C GLU A 313 -26.72 -10.99 -4.89
N THR A 314 -26.54 -10.79 -3.58
CA THR A 314 -25.32 -10.21 -3.02
C THR A 314 -24.09 -11.05 -3.35
N ASN A 315 -24.19 -12.38 -3.22
CA ASN A 315 -23.06 -13.27 -3.50
C ASN A 315 -22.65 -13.26 -4.98
N GLU A 316 -23.61 -13.24 -5.89
CA GLU A 316 -23.34 -13.13 -7.33
C GLU A 316 -22.74 -11.76 -7.70
N HIS A 317 -23.20 -10.67 -7.07
CA HIS A 317 -22.60 -9.34 -7.26
C HIS A 317 -21.15 -9.28 -6.79
N ILE A 318 -20.85 -9.87 -5.62
CA ILE A 318 -19.49 -9.97 -5.08
C ILE A 318 -18.60 -10.79 -6.03
N LYS A 319 -19.05 -11.98 -6.45
CA LYS A 319 -18.30 -12.81 -7.41
C LYS A 319 -17.99 -12.05 -8.69
N LYS A 320 -19.00 -11.41 -9.29
CA LYS A 320 -18.82 -10.61 -10.51
C LYS A 320 -17.78 -9.51 -10.33
N SER A 321 -17.79 -8.83 -9.18
CA SER A 321 -16.82 -7.78 -8.86
C SER A 321 -15.41 -8.33 -8.71
N VAL A 322 -15.22 -9.48 -8.05
CA VAL A 322 -13.92 -10.17 -7.93
C VAL A 322 -13.39 -10.59 -9.31
N LEU A 323 -14.23 -11.17 -10.17
CA LEU A 323 -13.83 -11.53 -11.53
C LEU A 323 -13.47 -10.30 -12.37
N THR A 324 -14.19 -9.20 -12.19
CA THR A 324 -13.88 -7.92 -12.84
C THR A 324 -12.52 -7.38 -12.40
N ILE A 325 -12.20 -7.43 -11.11
CA ILE A 325 -10.88 -7.04 -10.57
C ILE A 325 -9.77 -7.90 -11.19
N CYS A 326 -9.96 -9.22 -11.27
CA CYS A 326 -9.02 -10.13 -11.92
C CYS A 326 -8.84 -9.81 -13.41
N GLY A 327 -9.96 -9.55 -14.10
CA GLY A 327 -9.97 -9.17 -15.52
C GLY A 327 -9.23 -7.86 -15.80
N ILE A 328 -9.43 -6.83 -14.97
CA ILE A 328 -8.70 -5.56 -15.05
C ILE A 328 -7.20 -5.80 -14.89
N ALA A 329 -6.77 -6.58 -13.90
CA ALA A 329 -5.35 -6.86 -13.69
C ALA A 329 -4.73 -7.64 -14.87
N GLU A 330 -5.41 -8.68 -15.37
CA GLU A 330 -4.92 -9.46 -16.51
C GLU A 330 -4.85 -8.66 -17.81
N SER A 331 -5.80 -7.74 -18.03
CA SER A 331 -5.89 -6.91 -19.22
C SER A 331 -4.88 -5.75 -19.23
N ASN A 332 -4.34 -5.39 -18.07
CA ASN A 332 -3.42 -4.27 -17.89
C ASN A 332 -2.13 -4.74 -17.21
N ASP A 333 -1.48 -5.76 -17.79
CA ASP A 333 -0.34 -6.48 -17.19
C ASP A 333 0.91 -5.61 -16.89
N ARG A 334 0.99 -4.41 -17.47
CA ARG A 334 2.01 -3.40 -17.18
C ARG A 334 1.85 -2.81 -15.77
N THR A 335 0.63 -2.70 -15.27
CA THR A 335 0.32 -2.18 -13.94
C THR A 335 0.55 -3.28 -12.89
N GLN A 336 1.81 -3.59 -12.58
CA GLN A 336 2.17 -4.74 -11.74
C GLN A 336 1.52 -4.70 -10.34
N ALA A 337 1.34 -3.50 -9.78
CA ALA A 337 0.67 -3.30 -8.50
C ALA A 337 -0.81 -3.74 -8.50
N SER A 338 -1.43 -3.92 -9.67
CA SER A 338 -2.82 -4.41 -9.78
C SER A 338 -3.03 -5.76 -9.09
N TYR A 339 -2.01 -6.63 -9.12
CA TYR A 339 -2.07 -7.96 -8.54
C TYR A 339 -2.16 -7.95 -7.00
N ALA A 340 -1.65 -6.91 -6.33
CA ALA A 340 -1.86 -6.75 -4.89
C ALA A 340 -3.36 -6.58 -4.57
N TYR A 341 -4.11 -5.84 -5.40
CA TYR A 341 -5.55 -5.64 -5.23
C TYR A 341 -6.37 -6.87 -5.62
N VAL A 342 -5.92 -7.64 -6.62
CA VAL A 342 -6.46 -8.97 -6.93
C VAL A 342 -6.37 -9.88 -5.71
N CYS A 343 -5.21 -9.92 -5.04
CA CYS A 343 -5.00 -10.71 -3.83
C CYS A 343 -5.96 -10.29 -2.71
N LEU A 344 -6.21 -8.99 -2.52
CA LEU A 344 -7.19 -8.50 -1.55
C LEU A 344 -8.61 -9.01 -1.88
N ALA A 345 -9.06 -8.82 -3.12
CA ALA A 345 -10.40 -9.22 -3.54
C ALA A 345 -10.64 -10.73 -3.37
N ILE A 346 -9.66 -11.54 -3.78
CA ILE A 346 -9.70 -12.99 -3.64
C ILE A 346 -9.62 -13.41 -2.17
N THR A 347 -8.80 -12.76 -1.35
CA THR A 347 -8.72 -13.08 0.09
C THR A 347 -10.05 -12.81 0.81
N MET A 348 -10.77 -11.76 0.41
CA MET A 348 -12.06 -11.40 1.03
C MET A 348 -13.24 -12.26 0.59
N ALA A 349 -13.21 -12.79 -0.64
CA ALA A 349 -14.40 -13.34 -1.28
C ALA A 349 -14.16 -14.58 -2.17
N GLY A 350 -12.93 -15.09 -2.22
CA GLY A 350 -12.56 -16.24 -3.05
C GLY A 350 -13.21 -17.56 -2.61
N ASP A 351 -13.48 -17.72 -1.31
CA ASP A 351 -14.19 -18.87 -0.74
C ASP A 351 -15.61 -19.05 -1.31
N ARG A 352 -16.20 -17.98 -1.85
CA ARG A 352 -17.55 -17.98 -2.45
C ARG A 352 -17.64 -18.72 -3.77
N PHE A 353 -16.52 -18.98 -4.45
CA PHE A 353 -16.50 -19.60 -5.77
C PHE A 353 -16.63 -21.12 -5.68
N THR A 354 -17.57 -21.67 -6.45
CA THR A 354 -17.93 -23.10 -6.44
C THR A 354 -17.59 -23.82 -7.75
N ASP A 355 -17.50 -23.07 -8.84
CA ASP A 355 -17.26 -23.61 -10.18
C ASP A 355 -15.77 -23.87 -10.39
N LEU A 356 -15.41 -25.09 -10.80
CA LEU A 356 -14.02 -25.51 -10.96
C LEU A 356 -13.24 -24.62 -11.93
N GLU A 357 -13.85 -24.22 -13.03
CA GLU A 357 -13.22 -23.33 -14.03
C GLU A 357 -12.84 -21.98 -13.41
N HIS A 358 -13.70 -21.42 -12.55
CA HIS A 358 -13.42 -20.18 -11.84
C HIS A 358 -12.34 -20.36 -10.78
N GLN A 359 -12.40 -21.45 -10.01
CA GLN A 359 -11.41 -21.77 -9.00
C GLN A 359 -10.02 -21.95 -9.61
N ASP A 360 -9.90 -22.67 -10.73
CA ASP A 360 -8.64 -22.86 -11.44
C ASP A 360 -8.09 -21.52 -11.97
N ALA A 361 -8.93 -20.68 -12.56
CA ALA A 361 -8.52 -19.34 -13.01
C ALA A 361 -8.02 -18.45 -11.85
N ILE A 362 -8.69 -18.50 -10.70
CA ILE A 362 -8.30 -17.77 -9.48
C ILE A 362 -6.96 -18.26 -8.94
N ILE A 363 -6.71 -19.57 -8.92
CA ILE A 363 -5.40 -20.10 -8.50
C ILE A 363 -4.31 -19.69 -9.49
N ASN A 364 -4.58 -19.78 -10.80
CA ASN A 364 -3.60 -19.40 -11.82
C ASN A 364 -3.18 -17.93 -11.74
N ILE A 365 -4.11 -17.00 -11.46
CA ILE A 365 -3.77 -15.58 -11.30
C ILE A 365 -2.96 -15.32 -10.02
N LEU A 366 -3.23 -16.05 -8.92
CA LEU A 366 -2.42 -15.98 -7.70
C LEU A 366 -1.01 -16.53 -7.93
N VAL A 367 -0.87 -17.69 -8.59
CA VAL A 367 0.44 -18.27 -8.96
C VAL A 367 1.22 -17.30 -9.84
N LYS A 368 0.57 -16.65 -10.81
CA LYS A 368 1.19 -15.61 -11.64
C LYS A 368 1.64 -14.41 -10.81
N ALA A 369 0.85 -13.97 -9.82
CA ALA A 369 1.22 -12.89 -8.91
C ALA A 369 2.49 -13.21 -8.10
N ASP A 370 2.60 -14.45 -7.63
CA ASP A 370 3.77 -14.94 -6.89
C ASP A 370 5.04 -14.94 -7.76
N ILE A 371 4.96 -15.65 -8.90
CA ILE A 371 6.13 -15.90 -9.74
C ILE A 371 6.60 -14.64 -10.48
N ARG A 372 5.67 -13.86 -11.05
CA ARG A 372 6.02 -12.74 -11.94
C ARG A 372 6.20 -11.43 -11.20
N PHE A 373 5.47 -11.22 -10.10
CA PHE A 373 5.41 -9.94 -9.39
C PHE A 373 5.89 -10.02 -7.94
N ALA A 374 6.44 -11.17 -7.54
CA ALA A 374 7.03 -11.35 -6.21
C ALA A 374 6.04 -11.13 -5.06
N TRP A 375 4.76 -11.38 -5.28
CA TRP A 375 3.71 -11.18 -4.28
C TRP A 375 3.42 -12.49 -3.53
N PRO A 376 3.56 -12.57 -2.19
CA PRO A 376 3.50 -13.84 -1.46
C PRO A 376 2.07 -14.38 -1.34
N THR A 377 1.60 -15.09 -2.38
CA THR A 377 0.21 -15.58 -2.43
C THR A 377 0.06 -17.01 -1.94
N GLY A 378 1.14 -17.74 -1.69
CA GLY A 378 1.12 -19.12 -1.18
C GLY A 378 0.10 -19.39 -0.04
N PRO A 379 0.02 -18.56 1.02
CA PRO A 379 -1.00 -18.73 2.07
C PRO A 379 -2.44 -18.60 1.57
N ILE A 380 -2.70 -17.65 0.66
CA ILE A 380 -4.03 -17.43 0.06
C ILE A 380 -4.42 -18.67 -0.76
N GLN A 381 -3.49 -19.17 -1.58
CA GLN A 381 -3.72 -20.36 -2.41
C GLN A 381 -4.10 -21.57 -1.56
N ARG A 382 -3.34 -21.85 -0.48
CA ARG A 382 -3.64 -22.95 0.44
C ARG A 382 -5.01 -22.80 1.10
N HIS A 383 -5.29 -21.62 1.63
CA HIS A 383 -6.56 -21.34 2.29
C HIS A 383 -7.78 -21.56 1.36
N LEU A 384 -7.68 -21.14 0.11
CA LEU A 384 -8.75 -21.35 -0.87
C LEU A 384 -8.91 -22.81 -1.25
N LEU A 385 -7.82 -23.52 -1.53
CA LEU A 385 -7.86 -24.95 -1.86
C LEU A 385 -8.49 -25.75 -0.71
N GLU A 386 -8.10 -25.47 0.54
CA GLU A 386 -8.72 -26.06 1.73
C GLU A 386 -10.20 -25.70 1.84
N GLY A 387 -10.55 -24.42 1.67
CA GLY A 387 -11.93 -23.92 1.72
C GLY A 387 -12.84 -24.52 0.64
N TRP A 388 -12.29 -24.86 -0.52
CA TRP A 388 -12.99 -25.53 -1.62
C TRP A 388 -12.94 -27.07 -1.52
N GLY A 389 -12.23 -27.64 -0.54
CA GLY A 389 -12.08 -29.08 -0.36
C GLY A 389 -11.20 -29.77 -1.41
N ARG A 390 -10.19 -29.07 -1.95
CA ARG A 390 -9.21 -29.60 -2.92
C ARG A 390 -7.91 -30.02 -2.24
N GLU A 391 -7.23 -31.02 -2.79
CA GLU A 391 -5.91 -31.46 -2.29
C GLU A 391 -4.85 -30.38 -2.55
N VAL A 392 -4.10 -30.03 -1.50
CA VAL A 392 -2.95 -29.12 -1.59
C VAL A 392 -1.74 -29.93 -2.04
N SER A 393 -1.27 -29.71 -3.28
CA SER A 393 -0.02 -30.33 -3.72
C SER A 393 1.18 -29.78 -2.92
N PRO A 394 2.11 -30.64 -2.47
CA PRO A 394 3.29 -30.22 -1.71
C PRO A 394 4.22 -29.29 -2.51
N ASP A 395 4.13 -29.27 -3.84
CA ASP A 395 4.94 -28.37 -4.70
C ASP A 395 4.51 -26.89 -4.63
N LEU A 396 3.34 -26.58 -4.07
CA LEU A 396 2.90 -25.21 -3.76
C LEU A 396 3.55 -24.66 -2.47
N VAL A 397 4.31 -25.51 -1.76
CA VAL A 397 5.03 -25.19 -0.53
C VAL A 397 6.45 -24.74 -0.90
N SER A 398 6.60 -23.62 -1.60
CA SER A 398 7.87 -22.90 -1.54
C SER A 398 7.91 -22.13 -0.21
N GLU A 399 8.07 -22.85 0.89
CA GLU A 399 8.58 -22.23 2.11
C GLU A 399 10.01 -21.78 1.79
N GLN A 400 10.20 -20.48 1.59
CA GLN A 400 11.54 -19.93 1.80
C GLN A 400 11.90 -20.25 3.25
N PRO A 401 13.11 -20.78 3.54
CA PRO A 401 13.50 -21.08 4.89
C PRO A 401 13.31 -19.83 5.75
N GLN A 402 12.52 -19.95 6.81
CA GLN A 402 12.43 -18.95 7.86
C GLN A 402 13.86 -18.77 8.40
N VAL A 403 14.50 -17.68 7.99
CA VAL A 403 15.66 -17.18 8.71
C VAL A 403 15.11 -16.69 10.04
N GLU A 404 15.59 -17.25 11.16
CA GLU A 404 15.33 -16.71 12.49
C GLU A 404 15.68 -15.21 12.47
N ASN A 405 14.65 -14.36 12.44
CA ASN A 405 14.82 -12.92 12.39
C ASN A 405 15.44 -12.45 13.71
N LYS A 406 16.73 -12.10 13.68
CA LYS A 406 17.34 -11.22 14.69
C LYS A 406 16.80 -9.79 14.63
N ASP A 407 15.93 -9.48 13.67
CA ASP A 407 15.38 -8.15 13.40
C ASP A 407 14.25 -7.74 14.36
N ASP A 408 13.63 -8.69 15.10
CA ASP A 408 12.54 -8.37 16.03
C ASP A 408 12.94 -7.33 17.09
N GLN A 409 14.19 -7.37 17.57
CA GLN A 409 14.69 -6.41 18.56
C GLN A 409 14.82 -4.99 17.97
N GLN A 410 15.27 -4.87 16.73
CA GLN A 410 15.43 -3.56 16.06
C GLN A 410 14.08 -2.95 15.68
N HIS A 411 13.13 -3.80 15.28
CA HIS A 411 11.78 -3.36 15.00
C HIS A 411 11.05 -2.89 16.28
N VAL A 412 11.28 -3.56 17.42
CA VAL A 412 10.79 -3.09 18.73
C VAL A 412 11.43 -1.76 19.12
N GLU A 413 12.76 -1.62 18.99
CA GLU A 413 13.46 -0.36 19.27
C GLU A 413 12.97 0.81 18.39
N LEU A 414 12.68 0.51 17.11
CA LEU A 414 12.10 1.47 16.20
C LEU A 414 10.71 1.90 16.70
N ALA A 415 9.83 0.94 17.01
CA ALA A 415 8.49 1.20 17.54
C ALA A 415 8.51 2.00 18.86
N ASP A 416 9.45 1.70 19.76
CA ASP A 416 9.64 2.43 21.03
C ASP A 416 10.15 3.85 20.80
N SER A 417 11.13 4.03 19.91
CA SER A 417 11.67 5.35 19.54
C SER A 417 10.59 6.22 18.90
N ILE A 418 9.75 5.61 18.08
CA ILE A 418 8.57 6.21 17.47
C ILE A 418 7.54 6.61 18.55
N ALA A 419 7.23 5.73 19.49
CA ALA A 419 6.30 6.02 20.58
C ALA A 419 6.80 7.15 21.48
N SER A 420 8.10 7.21 21.74
CA SER A 420 8.73 8.33 22.46
C SER A 420 8.59 9.65 21.70
N ALA A 421 8.74 9.64 20.37
CA ALA A 421 8.55 10.84 19.56
C ALA A 421 7.10 11.36 19.62
N ILE A 422 6.10 10.46 19.66
CA ILE A 422 4.69 10.84 19.87
C ILE A 422 4.49 11.50 21.23
N ALA A 423 5.08 10.95 22.30
CA ALA A 423 4.94 11.55 23.64
C ALA A 423 5.46 12.99 23.67
N MET A 424 6.57 13.28 22.96
CA MET A 424 7.14 14.62 22.83
C MET A 424 6.31 15.58 21.98
N LEU A 425 5.37 15.08 21.17
CA LEU A 425 4.45 15.89 20.34
C LEU A 425 3.19 16.32 21.09
N HIS A 426 2.87 15.65 22.20
CA HIS A 426 1.67 15.92 23.00
C HIS A 426 1.94 16.75 24.27
N ASP A 427 3.21 16.99 24.60
CA ASP A 427 3.69 17.89 25.67
C ASP A 427 4.15 19.23 25.09
#